data_AF-A0A4V6YS38-F1
#
_entry.id   AF-A0A4V6YS38-F1
#
_cell.length_a   1.000
_cell.length_b   1.000
_cell.length_c   1.000
_cell.angle_alpha   90.00
_cell.angle_beta   90.00
_cell.angle_gamma   90.00
#
_symmetry.space_group_name_H-M   'P 1'
#
loop_
_entity.id
_entity.type
_entity.pdbx_description
1 polymer ?
#
loop_
_entity_poly.entity_id
_entity_poly.type
_entity_poly.pdbx_seq_one_letter_code
_entity_poly.pdbx_strand_id
1 'polypeptide(L)'
;MNALVKWLLCVAVGFSSVFGIDAQMLKLVNEYKKNGIGAVEGILEEYLLNKEYWAEYLKDNSTEYGYFEDMKFLFVSNKSMPSLTLYELQNAKLKELGTSSALVAKGKGNKKKEGDLTTPIGSYDLNARLTGLDQYYGPLAFATSYPNVYDRSLKKTGGGIWIHGLPLNGDREELNTRGCIAIDNEILKKYDKLIDWQKTMLITYEDKFKPTNTDELAIVLSSLYQWKNVWQKSDLQTYLSFYDEQNFYRPDGMSFKAFKEHKRLIFAKNESKSIHISHINVSIYPNEEHRNMYRISFMQDYKAFLNGKPSFNSNGKKDMYVVVENGKMKILSER
;
A
#
# COMPACT_ATOMS: atom_id res chain seq x y z
N MET A 1 -39.66 29.49 66.12
CA MET A 1 -38.66 29.83 65.09
C MET A 1 -38.10 28.54 64.52
N ASN A 2 -38.36 28.29 63.22
CA ASN A 2 -37.67 27.45 62.23
C ASN A 2 -36.90 26.20 62.70
N ALA A 3 -36.91 25.04 62.05
CA ALA A 3 -37.49 24.46 60.83
C ALA A 3 -36.96 23.00 60.84
N LEU A 4 -37.52 21.96 60.23
CA LEU A 4 -37.51 21.64 58.80
C LEU A 4 -37.92 20.17 58.73
N VAL A 5 -39.03 19.88 58.05
CA VAL A 5 -39.38 18.52 57.62
C VAL A 5 -38.69 18.29 56.27
N LYS A 6 -37.72 17.36 56.21
CA LYS A 6 -37.12 16.91 54.94
C LYS A 6 -37.84 15.65 54.47
N TRP A 7 -38.63 15.78 53.42
CA TRP A 7 -39.11 14.65 52.63
C TRP A 7 -37.99 14.14 51.71
N LEU A 8 -37.77 12.82 51.72
CA LEU A 8 -36.98 12.11 50.72
C LEU A 8 -37.69 12.19 49.36
N LEU A 9 -37.04 12.81 48.36
CA LEU A 9 -37.32 12.56 46.95
C LEU A 9 -36.24 11.60 46.43
N CYS A 10 -36.58 10.32 46.34
CA CYS A 10 -35.84 9.37 45.51
C CYS A 10 -36.14 9.70 44.03
N VAL A 11 -35.28 10.49 43.41
CA VAL A 11 -35.25 10.61 41.95
C VAL A 11 -34.60 9.33 41.41
N ALA A 12 -35.43 8.38 41.00
CA ALA A 12 -34.98 7.28 40.17
C ALA A 12 -34.62 7.84 38.79
N VAL A 13 -33.34 8.16 38.59
CA VAL A 13 -32.78 8.38 37.25
C VAL A 13 -32.66 7.01 36.60
N GLY A 14 -33.75 6.57 35.98
CA GLY A 14 -33.71 5.46 35.05
C GLY A 14 -32.86 5.86 33.86
N PHE A 15 -31.60 5.43 33.83
CA PHE A 15 -30.83 5.37 32.60
C PHE A 15 -31.44 4.27 31.71
N SER A 16 -32.51 4.60 30.99
CA SER A 16 -32.94 3.82 29.84
C SER A 16 -31.96 4.09 28.71
N SER A 17 -30.86 3.34 28.66
CA SER A 17 -30.07 3.22 27.45
C SER A 17 -30.91 2.51 26.40
N VAL A 18 -31.69 3.28 25.65
CA VAL A 18 -32.37 2.78 24.46
C VAL A 18 -31.26 2.40 23.47
N PHE A 19 -31.01 1.10 23.33
CA PHE A 19 -30.26 0.55 22.21
C PHE A 19 -31.09 0.78 20.95
N GLY A 20 -31.05 2.00 20.40
CA GLY A 20 -31.58 2.28 19.09
C GLY A 20 -30.77 1.47 18.08
N ILE A 21 -31.37 0.42 17.51
CA ILE A 21 -30.76 -0.29 16.39
C ILE A 21 -30.68 0.72 15.24
N ASP A 22 -29.47 1.07 14.84
CA ASP A 22 -29.22 1.94 13.69
C ASP A 22 -29.94 1.40 12.43
N ALA A 23 -30.51 2.30 11.63
CA ALA A 23 -31.30 1.94 10.46
C ALA A 23 -30.50 1.13 9.44
N GLN A 24 -29.20 1.39 9.31
CA GLN A 24 -28.33 0.61 8.42
C GLN A 24 -28.13 -0.81 8.98
N MET A 25 -27.90 -0.94 10.29
CA MET A 25 -27.83 -2.24 10.95
C MET A 25 -29.13 -3.04 10.83
N LEU A 26 -30.29 -2.37 10.97
CA LEU A 26 -31.59 -3.01 10.76
C LEU A 26 -31.74 -3.51 9.32
N LYS A 27 -31.29 -2.73 8.32
CA LYS A 27 -31.26 -3.15 6.91
C LYS A 27 -30.42 -4.41 6.72
N LEU A 28 -29.20 -4.45 7.26
CA LEU A 28 -28.31 -5.61 7.14
C LEU A 28 -28.87 -6.86 7.82
N VAL A 29 -29.42 -6.73 9.03
CA VAL A 29 -30.04 -7.85 9.76
C VAL A 29 -31.27 -8.38 9.02
N ASN A 30 -32.10 -7.49 8.46
CA ASN A 30 -33.25 -7.90 7.67
C ASN A 30 -32.83 -8.60 6.37
N GLU A 31 -31.79 -8.11 5.70
CA GLU A 31 -31.23 -8.76 4.51
C GLU A 31 -30.69 -10.15 4.83
N TYR A 32 -29.93 -10.28 5.93
CA TYR A 32 -29.43 -11.57 6.41
C TYR A 32 -30.57 -12.56 6.66
N LYS A 33 -31.59 -12.15 7.40
CA LYS A 33 -32.74 -13.01 7.72
C LYS A 33 -33.50 -13.46 6.48
N LYS A 34 -33.57 -12.61 5.45
CA LYS A 34 -34.34 -12.87 4.24
C LYS A 34 -33.57 -13.69 3.20
N ASN A 35 -32.32 -13.32 2.96
CA ASN A 35 -31.52 -13.76 1.81
C ASN A 35 -30.18 -14.40 2.19
N GLY A 36 -29.86 -14.50 3.50
CA GLY A 36 -28.63 -15.10 4.00
C GLY A 36 -27.41 -14.18 3.93
N ILE A 37 -26.26 -14.72 4.37
CA ILE A 37 -25.03 -13.93 4.53
C ILE A 37 -24.45 -13.42 3.20
N GLY A 38 -24.62 -14.16 2.10
CA GLY A 38 -24.12 -13.74 0.79
C GLY A 38 -24.79 -12.46 0.26
N ALA A 39 -26.04 -12.21 0.63
CA ALA A 39 -26.73 -10.97 0.26
C ALA A 39 -26.21 -9.77 1.06
N VAL A 40 -25.87 -9.98 2.34
CA VAL A 40 -25.20 -8.97 3.17
C VAL A 40 -23.83 -8.65 2.61
N GLU A 41 -23.05 -9.66 2.21
CA GLU A 41 -21.76 -9.47 1.55
C GLU A 41 -21.91 -8.60 0.30
N GLY A 42 -22.92 -8.86 -0.54
CA GLY A 42 -23.23 -8.03 -1.70
C GLY A 42 -23.47 -6.55 -1.36
N ILE A 43 -24.26 -6.26 -0.31
CA ILE A 43 -24.48 -4.89 0.16
C ILE A 43 -23.18 -4.25 0.64
N LEU A 44 -22.35 -4.98 1.38
CA LEU A 44 -21.06 -4.45 1.86
C LEU A 44 -20.10 -4.19 0.70
N GLU A 45 -20.05 -5.08 -0.31
CA GLU A 45 -19.27 -4.85 -1.52
C GLU A 45 -19.71 -3.57 -2.25
N GLU A 46 -21.02 -3.25 -2.29
CA GLU A 46 -21.52 -1.99 -2.87
C GLU A 46 -20.92 -0.74 -2.19
N TYR A 47 -20.75 -0.73 -0.87
CA TYR A 47 -20.09 0.39 -0.19
C TYR A 47 -18.62 0.52 -0.61
N LEU A 48 -17.90 -0.59 -0.75
CA LEU A 48 -16.48 -0.59 -1.12
C LEU A 48 -16.25 -0.09 -2.56
N LEU A 49 -17.28 -0.13 -3.43
CA LEU A 49 -17.24 0.44 -4.78
C LEU A 49 -17.38 1.98 -4.80
N ASN A 50 -17.86 2.59 -3.72
CA ASN A 50 -18.21 4.01 -3.68
C ASN A 50 -17.06 4.86 -3.12
N LYS A 51 -16.71 5.93 -3.82
CA LYS A 51 -15.66 6.86 -3.40
C LYS A 51 -16.03 7.55 -2.09
N GLU A 52 -17.29 7.91 -1.92
CA GLU A 52 -17.80 8.67 -0.78
C GLU A 52 -17.65 7.88 0.53
N TYR A 53 -17.84 6.56 0.47
CA TYR A 53 -17.56 5.68 1.61
C TYR A 53 -16.09 5.78 2.03
N TRP A 54 -15.16 5.68 1.09
CA TRP A 54 -13.73 5.77 1.39
C TRP A 54 -13.32 7.17 1.86
N ALA A 55 -13.89 8.23 1.28
CA ALA A 55 -13.62 9.59 1.72
C ALA A 55 -14.04 9.80 3.17
N GLU A 56 -15.22 9.31 3.57
CA GLU A 56 -15.70 9.35 4.94
C GLU A 56 -14.86 8.46 5.87
N TYR A 57 -14.53 7.24 5.44
CA TYR A 57 -13.71 6.30 6.21
C TYR A 57 -12.31 6.85 6.50
N LEU A 58 -11.71 7.57 5.55
CA LEU A 58 -10.34 8.10 5.63
C LEU A 58 -10.25 9.50 6.27
N LYS A 59 -11.38 10.15 6.61
CA LYS A 59 -11.39 11.57 6.99
C LYS A 59 -10.51 11.91 8.19
N ASP A 60 -10.35 10.97 9.13
CA ASP A 60 -9.59 11.13 10.37
C ASP A 60 -8.24 10.39 10.35
N ASN A 61 -7.89 9.79 9.20
CA ASN A 61 -6.65 9.03 9.02
C ASN A 61 -5.50 9.94 8.57
N SER A 62 -4.28 9.57 8.93
CA SER A 62 -3.07 10.12 8.31
C SER A 62 -2.90 9.54 6.91
N THR A 63 -3.19 10.33 5.88
CA THR A 63 -3.18 9.87 4.50
C THR A 63 -1.89 10.20 3.75
N GLU A 64 -1.01 11.07 4.26
CA GLU A 64 0.08 11.70 3.51
C GLU A 64 1.02 10.74 2.76
N TYR A 65 1.20 9.51 3.26
CA TYR A 65 2.02 8.47 2.61
C TYR A 65 1.20 7.32 2.01
N GLY A 66 -0.10 7.24 2.29
CA GLY A 66 -0.94 6.13 1.83
C GLY A 66 -2.01 5.66 2.81
N TYR A 67 -2.57 4.49 2.49
CA TYR A 67 -3.47 3.68 3.31
C TYR A 67 -2.83 2.32 3.53
N PHE A 68 -2.80 1.83 4.77
CA PHE A 68 -2.07 0.61 5.13
C PHE A 68 -2.90 -0.25 6.10
N GLU A 69 -3.28 -1.46 5.69
CA GLU A 69 -4.04 -2.39 6.55
C GLU A 69 -3.16 -3.17 7.52
N ASP A 70 -1.96 -3.57 7.10
CA ASP A 70 -1.12 -4.47 7.88
C ASP A 70 0.38 -4.09 7.94
N MET A 71 0.79 -3.02 7.26
CA MET A 71 2.09 -2.38 7.52
C MET A 71 2.06 -1.71 8.89
N LYS A 72 3.16 -1.84 9.63
CA LYS A 72 3.33 -1.25 10.97
C LYS A 72 4.32 -0.10 10.98
N PHE A 73 5.24 -0.06 10.03
CA PHE A 73 6.30 0.93 10.00
C PHE A 73 6.54 1.44 8.58
N LEU A 74 7.00 2.68 8.51
CA LEU A 74 7.38 3.32 7.27
C LEU A 74 8.71 4.04 7.43
N PHE A 75 9.68 3.67 6.61
CA PHE A 75 10.84 4.48 6.34
C PHE A 75 10.55 5.47 5.23
N VAL A 76 10.95 6.72 5.42
CA VAL A 76 10.86 7.78 4.41
C VAL A 76 12.26 8.34 4.19
N SER A 77 12.77 8.23 2.97
CA SER A 77 14.08 8.73 2.58
C SER A 77 13.98 9.91 1.62
N ASN A 78 14.65 11.01 1.96
CA ASN A 78 14.86 12.14 1.07
C ASN A 78 16.26 12.05 0.44
N LYS A 79 16.34 11.96 -0.89
CA LYS A 79 17.62 11.93 -1.61
C LYS A 79 18.34 13.28 -1.66
N SER A 80 17.61 14.39 -1.76
CA SER A 80 18.20 15.73 -1.97
C SER A 80 18.75 16.34 -0.68
N MET A 81 18.10 16.05 0.44
CA MET A 81 18.64 16.28 1.78
C MET A 81 18.74 14.91 2.47
N PRO A 82 19.83 14.16 2.20
CA PRO A 82 20.00 12.77 2.60
C PRO A 82 19.60 12.53 4.06
N SER A 83 18.43 11.93 4.24
CA SER A 83 17.85 11.63 5.54
C SER A 83 16.99 10.37 5.46
N LEU A 84 16.78 9.76 6.62
CA LEU A 84 15.90 8.63 6.81
C LEU A 84 15.06 8.86 8.06
N THR A 85 13.75 8.99 7.88
CA THR A 85 12.78 9.11 8.97
C THR A 85 12.04 7.79 9.14
N LEU A 86 11.86 7.34 10.37
CA LEU A 86 11.05 6.17 10.72
C LEU A 86 9.73 6.63 11.34
N TYR A 87 8.63 6.10 10.82
CA TYR A 87 7.30 6.26 11.37
C TYR A 87 6.73 4.92 11.84
N GLU A 88 5.94 4.97 12.91
CA GLU A 88 5.03 3.92 13.35
C GLU A 88 3.61 4.24 12.86
N LEU A 89 2.94 3.23 12.31
CA LEU A 89 1.54 3.28 11.91
C LEU A 89 0.70 2.75 13.08
N GLN A 90 -0.03 3.63 13.76
CA GLN A 90 -0.88 3.29 14.88
C GLN A 90 -2.28 3.86 14.69
N ASN A 91 -3.31 3.00 14.67
CA ASN A 91 -4.72 3.39 14.53
C ASN A 91 -4.95 4.33 13.33
N ALA A 92 -4.37 3.98 12.18
CA ALA A 92 -4.39 4.79 10.95
C ALA A 92 -3.79 6.20 11.08
N LYS A 93 -2.95 6.44 12.10
CA LYS A 93 -2.16 7.66 12.28
C LYS A 93 -0.67 7.37 12.20
N LEU A 94 0.09 8.38 11.83
CA LEU A 94 1.55 8.33 11.76
C LEU A 94 2.17 8.96 12.99
N LYS A 95 3.09 8.22 13.62
CA LYS A 95 3.91 8.71 14.71
C LYS A 95 5.37 8.63 14.31
N GLU A 96 6.03 9.77 14.22
CA GLU A 96 7.47 9.80 13.98
C GLU A 96 8.22 9.21 15.19
N LEU A 97 9.08 8.22 14.94
CA LEU A 97 9.94 7.59 15.95
C LEU A 97 11.36 8.16 15.96
N GLY A 98 11.75 8.81 14.88
CA GLY A 98 13.00 9.53 14.75
C GLY A 98 13.40 9.78 13.30
N THR A 99 14.31 10.73 13.13
CA THR A 99 14.96 11.05 11.87
C THR A 99 16.48 11.06 12.04
N SER A 100 17.19 10.69 11.00
CA SER A 100 18.65 10.76 10.95
C SER A 100 19.12 11.28 9.61
N SER A 101 20.27 11.93 9.59
CA SER A 101 21.03 12.10 8.34
C SER A 101 21.37 10.71 7.76
N ALA A 102 21.49 10.65 6.44
CA ALA A 102 21.85 9.44 5.71
C ALA A 102 22.92 9.75 4.66
N LEU A 103 23.64 8.73 4.21
CA LEU A 103 24.38 8.77 2.96
C LEU A 103 23.57 8.04 1.89
N VAL A 104 23.43 8.65 0.72
CA VAL A 104 22.80 8.06 -0.46
C VAL A 104 23.77 8.11 -1.63
N ALA A 105 23.37 7.59 -2.77
CA ALA A 105 24.20 7.68 -3.95
C ALA A 105 24.17 9.09 -4.57
N LYS A 106 25.29 9.51 -5.17
CA LYS A 106 25.44 10.84 -5.79
C LYS A 106 24.53 11.07 -7.01
N GLY A 107 24.03 9.99 -7.62
CA GLY A 107 23.18 10.05 -8.81
C GLY A 107 21.83 10.73 -8.52
N LYS A 108 21.54 11.78 -9.29
CA LYS A 108 20.22 12.44 -9.32
C LYS A 108 19.21 11.61 -10.12
N GLY A 109 17.93 11.87 -9.89
CA GLY A 109 16.85 11.18 -10.56
C GLY A 109 16.72 9.73 -10.11
N ASN A 110 15.98 8.95 -10.90
CA ASN A 110 15.68 7.56 -10.55
C ASN A 110 16.75 6.60 -11.09
N LYS A 111 17.01 5.53 -10.33
CA LYS A 111 17.86 4.43 -10.75
C LYS A 111 17.29 3.76 -12.00
N LYS A 112 18.15 3.44 -12.98
CA LYS A 112 17.77 2.86 -14.27
C LYS A 112 18.59 1.62 -14.63
N LYS A 113 19.87 1.57 -14.25
CA LYS A 113 20.78 0.48 -14.64
C LYS A 113 21.65 0.02 -13.48
N GLU A 114 22.15 -1.20 -13.59
CA GLU A 114 23.22 -1.68 -12.72
C GLU A 114 24.45 -0.77 -12.82
N GLY A 115 25.07 -0.46 -11.68
CA GLY A 115 26.28 0.38 -11.63
C GLY A 115 26.08 1.87 -11.89
N ASP A 116 24.84 2.38 -12.06
CA ASP A 116 24.58 3.80 -12.34
C ASP A 116 24.78 4.76 -11.15
N LEU A 117 25.15 4.24 -9.98
CA LEU A 117 25.41 5.01 -8.75
C LEU A 117 24.23 5.91 -8.33
N THR A 118 23.01 5.40 -8.47
CA THR A 118 21.78 6.11 -8.13
C THR A 118 20.95 5.34 -7.12
N THR A 119 20.48 6.02 -6.06
CA THR A 119 19.48 5.47 -5.13
C THR A 119 18.09 5.57 -5.80
N PRO A 120 17.30 4.48 -5.85
CA PRO A 120 16.01 4.49 -6.54
C PRO A 120 14.97 5.38 -5.87
N ILE A 121 14.07 5.93 -6.68
CA ILE A 121 12.91 6.72 -6.25
C ILE A 121 11.66 5.85 -6.44
N GLY A 122 10.83 5.76 -5.40
CA GLY A 122 9.61 4.94 -5.39
C GLY A 122 9.25 4.39 -4.01
N SER A 123 8.40 3.37 -4.00
CA SER A 123 8.01 2.60 -2.81
C SER A 123 8.51 1.15 -2.92
N TYR A 124 9.08 0.65 -1.82
CA TYR A 124 9.78 -0.64 -1.75
C TYR A 124 9.46 -1.37 -0.46
N ASP A 125 9.31 -2.69 -0.52
CA ASP A 125 9.26 -3.53 0.68
C ASP A 125 10.68 -3.78 1.19
N LEU A 126 10.80 -4.16 2.46
CA LEU A 126 12.00 -4.80 2.98
C LEU A 126 11.85 -6.33 2.86
N ASN A 127 12.75 -6.96 2.12
CA ASN A 127 12.68 -8.40 1.80
C ASN A 127 13.57 -9.27 2.68
N ALA A 128 14.57 -8.69 3.35
CA ALA A 128 15.43 -9.41 4.28
C ALA A 128 16.09 -8.47 5.29
N ARG A 129 16.39 -9.04 6.46
CA ARG A 129 17.34 -8.50 7.43
C ARG A 129 18.63 -9.31 7.36
N LEU A 130 19.74 -8.64 7.09
CA LEU A 130 21.06 -9.24 6.85
C LEU A 130 22.02 -8.91 7.98
N THR A 131 22.82 -9.88 8.41
CA THR A 131 23.88 -9.75 9.44
C THR A 131 25.10 -10.56 9.04
N GLY A 132 26.24 -10.35 9.71
CA GLY A 132 27.49 -11.03 9.33
C GLY A 132 28.03 -10.56 7.97
N LEU A 133 27.75 -9.30 7.64
CA LEU A 133 28.21 -8.64 6.41
C LEU A 133 29.66 -8.18 6.57
N ASP A 134 30.27 -7.79 5.45
CA ASP A 134 31.52 -7.04 5.49
C ASP A 134 31.40 -5.80 6.40
N GLN A 135 32.49 -5.46 7.09
CA GLN A 135 32.54 -4.38 8.07
C GLN A 135 32.04 -3.03 7.51
N TYR A 136 32.17 -2.81 6.20
CA TYR A 136 31.70 -1.64 5.49
C TYR A 136 30.20 -1.37 5.71
N TYR A 137 29.37 -2.42 5.80
CA TYR A 137 27.92 -2.29 5.91
C TYR A 137 27.43 -2.05 7.35
N GLY A 138 28.34 -1.93 8.32
CA GLY A 138 27.97 -1.75 9.71
C GLY A 138 27.39 -3.02 10.34
N PRO A 139 26.52 -2.89 11.37
CA PRO A 139 26.07 -4.02 12.17
C PRO A 139 25.04 -4.92 11.47
N LEU A 140 24.26 -4.38 10.53
CA LEU A 140 23.21 -5.08 9.79
C LEU A 140 22.81 -4.30 8.53
N ALA A 141 22.00 -4.92 7.68
CA ALA A 141 21.33 -4.25 6.57
C ALA A 141 19.89 -4.74 6.37
N PHE A 142 18.99 -3.84 5.97
CA PHE A 142 17.67 -4.18 5.45
C PHE A 142 17.69 -4.15 3.93
N ALA A 143 17.47 -5.30 3.30
CA ALA A 143 17.45 -5.40 1.84
C ALA A 143 16.09 -4.95 1.29
N THR A 144 16.11 -4.02 0.33
CA THR A 144 14.87 -3.52 -0.31
C THR A 144 14.42 -4.42 -1.46
N SER A 145 13.19 -4.23 -1.90
CA SER A 145 12.61 -4.93 -3.06
C SER A 145 12.99 -4.33 -4.42
N TYR A 146 14.00 -3.45 -4.52
CA TYR A 146 14.46 -2.93 -5.81
C TYR A 146 15.19 -4.02 -6.62
N PRO A 147 14.93 -4.14 -7.95
CA PRO A 147 13.91 -3.44 -8.71
C PRO A 147 12.52 -4.03 -8.40
N ASN A 148 11.52 -3.19 -8.15
CA ASN A 148 10.15 -3.65 -7.88
C ASN A 148 9.42 -4.05 -9.19
N VAL A 149 8.11 -4.33 -9.12
CA VAL A 149 7.32 -4.73 -10.30
C VAL A 149 7.33 -3.64 -11.40
N TYR A 150 7.17 -2.37 -11.03
CA TYR A 150 7.19 -1.27 -12.00
C TYR A 150 8.59 -0.97 -12.54
N ASP A 151 9.61 -1.03 -11.69
CA ASP A 151 10.99 -0.89 -12.15
C ASP A 151 11.34 -1.94 -13.21
N ARG A 152 10.91 -3.20 -12.99
CA ARG A 152 11.09 -4.29 -13.96
C ARG A 152 10.26 -4.11 -15.23
N SER A 153 9.03 -3.60 -15.15
CA SER A 153 8.24 -3.31 -16.36
C SER A 153 8.88 -2.21 -17.22
N LEU A 154 9.63 -1.30 -16.59
CA LEU A 154 10.46 -0.29 -17.26
C LEU A 154 11.85 -0.82 -17.67
N LYS A 155 12.10 -2.12 -17.54
CA LYS A 155 13.38 -2.79 -17.86
C LYS A 155 14.58 -2.23 -17.10
N LYS A 156 14.36 -1.69 -15.90
CA LYS A 156 15.45 -1.25 -15.04
C LYS A 156 16.20 -2.46 -14.48
N THR A 157 17.51 -2.31 -14.30
CA THR A 157 18.40 -3.38 -13.84
C THR A 157 19.17 -2.99 -12.56
N GLY A 158 19.99 -3.92 -12.08
CA GLY A 158 20.72 -3.83 -10.81
C GLY A 158 19.95 -4.47 -9.65
N GLY A 159 20.52 -4.37 -8.46
CA GLY A 159 19.99 -4.92 -7.22
C GLY A 159 20.84 -4.46 -6.04
N GLY A 160 20.70 -5.12 -4.89
CA GLY A 160 21.54 -4.84 -3.73
C GLY A 160 21.35 -3.45 -3.13
N ILE A 161 20.16 -2.87 -3.27
CA ILE A 161 19.82 -1.58 -2.64
C ILE A 161 19.38 -1.87 -1.21
N TRP A 162 20.20 -1.49 -0.25
CA TRP A 162 19.98 -1.76 1.18
C TRP A 162 19.91 -0.49 2.01
N ILE A 163 19.24 -0.58 3.16
CA ILE A 163 19.41 0.36 4.28
C ILE A 163 20.43 -0.27 5.23
N HIS A 164 21.61 0.32 5.40
CA HIS A 164 22.69 -0.27 6.20
C HIS A 164 23.40 0.76 7.10
N GLY A 165 24.38 0.28 7.86
CA GLY A 165 25.16 1.11 8.79
C GLY A 165 26.39 1.75 8.15
N LEU A 166 27.14 2.51 8.93
CA LEU A 166 28.45 3.03 8.53
C LEU A 166 29.57 2.01 8.85
N PRO A 167 30.74 2.08 8.19
CA PRO A 167 31.85 1.16 8.42
C PRO A 167 32.21 1.00 9.91
N LEU A 168 32.39 -0.25 10.36
CA LEU A 168 32.67 -0.57 11.77
C LEU A 168 34.09 -0.19 12.19
N ASN A 169 35.03 -0.12 11.23
CA ASN A 169 36.41 0.32 11.46
C ASN A 169 36.55 1.83 11.72
N GLY A 170 35.46 2.59 11.67
CA GLY A 170 35.47 4.05 11.86
C GLY A 170 35.76 4.85 10.58
N ASP A 171 35.92 4.20 9.43
CA ASP A 171 36.11 4.87 8.14
C ASP A 171 34.86 5.69 7.76
N ARG A 172 35.07 6.95 7.40
CA ARG A 172 34.05 7.93 7.01
C ARG A 172 34.50 8.73 5.78
N GLU A 173 35.45 8.24 5.00
CA GLU A 173 35.96 8.95 3.82
C GLU A 173 34.89 9.06 2.71
N GLU A 174 34.04 8.05 2.56
CA GLU A 174 32.98 8.05 1.56
C GLU A 174 31.82 8.98 1.96
N LEU A 175 31.59 10.02 1.15
CA LEU A 175 30.46 10.94 1.31
C LEU A 175 29.16 10.43 0.64
N ASN A 176 29.23 9.37 -0.17
CA ASN A 176 28.10 8.85 -0.92
C ASN A 176 28.20 7.32 -1.06
N THR A 177 27.06 6.64 -1.07
CA THR A 177 27.00 5.20 -1.37
C THR A 177 26.98 4.96 -2.89
N ARG A 178 26.87 3.69 -3.30
CA ARG A 178 26.66 3.29 -4.70
C ARG A 178 25.18 3.06 -5.07
N GLY A 179 24.26 3.33 -4.15
CA GLY A 179 22.83 3.09 -4.33
C GLY A 179 22.07 2.90 -3.01
N CYS A 180 22.75 2.37 -2.00
CA CYS A 180 22.21 2.13 -0.66
C CYS A 180 21.88 3.41 0.09
N ILE A 181 21.18 3.27 1.21
CA ILE A 181 20.94 4.30 2.21
C ILE A 181 21.73 3.91 3.45
N ALA A 182 22.78 4.65 3.80
CA ALA A 182 23.58 4.36 5.00
C ALA A 182 23.26 5.34 6.13
N ILE A 183 23.06 4.85 7.35
CA ILE A 183 22.80 5.66 8.54
C ILE A 183 23.73 5.27 9.70
N ASP A 184 23.74 6.07 10.76
CA ASP A 184 24.52 5.77 11.97
C ASP A 184 24.19 4.39 12.56
N ASN A 185 25.22 3.70 13.05
CA ASN A 185 25.13 2.33 13.53
C ASN A 185 24.27 2.18 14.79
N GLU A 186 24.27 3.16 15.70
CA GLU A 186 23.43 3.11 16.90
C GLU A 186 21.96 3.36 16.54
N ILE A 187 21.70 4.28 15.61
CA ILE A 187 20.35 4.54 15.10
C ILE A 187 19.81 3.31 14.37
N LEU A 188 20.61 2.67 13.52
CA LEU A 188 20.20 1.45 12.81
C LEU A 188 19.88 0.31 13.79
N LYS A 189 20.73 0.09 14.80
CA LYS A 189 20.47 -0.90 15.86
C LYS A 189 19.23 -0.58 16.68
N LYS A 190 18.92 0.71 16.89
CA LYS A 190 17.68 1.14 17.54
C LYS A 190 16.47 0.78 16.67
N TYR A 191 16.50 1.12 15.39
CA TYR A 191 15.41 0.81 14.46
C TYR A 191 15.19 -0.70 14.33
N ASP A 192 16.27 -1.48 14.26
CA ASP A 192 16.22 -2.95 14.21
C ASP A 192 15.48 -3.59 15.39
N LYS A 193 15.60 -3.01 16.59
CA LYS A 193 14.88 -3.49 17.78
C LYS A 193 13.41 -3.08 17.80
N LEU A 194 13.05 -2.04 17.05
CA LEU A 194 11.69 -1.48 17.03
C LEU A 194 10.83 -2.12 15.96
N ILE A 195 11.40 -2.31 14.76
CA ILE A 195 10.60 -2.65 13.58
C ILE A 195 10.42 -4.15 13.41
N ASP A 196 9.25 -4.53 12.89
CA ASP A 196 9.09 -5.77 12.15
C ASP A 196 9.39 -5.47 10.69
N TRP A 197 10.57 -5.86 10.20
CA TRP A 197 10.99 -5.52 8.84
C TRP A 197 10.05 -6.09 7.77
N GLN A 198 9.35 -7.20 8.04
CA GLN A 198 8.36 -7.76 7.10
C GLN A 198 7.10 -6.90 6.97
N LYS A 199 6.85 -6.03 7.97
CA LYS A 199 5.75 -5.06 8.02
C LYS A 199 6.25 -3.63 7.93
N THR A 200 7.40 -3.44 7.27
CA THR A 200 8.03 -2.14 7.07
C THR A 200 8.19 -1.85 5.58
N MET A 201 7.77 -0.65 5.17
CA MET A 201 7.94 -0.16 3.81
C MET A 201 8.99 0.96 3.77
N LEU A 202 9.66 1.15 2.63
CA LEU A 202 10.50 2.29 2.32
C LEU A 202 9.85 3.13 1.21
N ILE A 203 9.64 4.42 1.46
CA ILE A 203 9.33 5.42 0.43
C ILE A 203 10.56 6.32 0.24
N THR A 204 11.10 6.38 -0.96
CA THR A 204 12.23 7.24 -1.32
C THR A 204 11.79 8.28 -2.34
N TYR A 205 12.06 9.55 -2.07
CA TYR A 205 11.76 10.67 -2.96
C TYR A 205 12.98 11.59 -3.17
N GLU A 206 12.89 12.45 -4.18
CA GLU A 206 13.89 13.48 -4.46
C GLU A 206 13.21 14.86 -4.49
N ASP A 207 13.93 15.87 -4.02
CA ASP A 207 13.52 17.26 -3.91
C ASP A 207 12.25 17.46 -3.08
N LYS A 208 11.11 17.70 -3.73
CA LYS A 208 9.85 18.04 -3.06
C LYS A 208 8.99 16.80 -2.89
N PHE A 209 8.67 16.50 -1.64
CA PHE A 209 7.66 15.51 -1.32
C PHE A 209 6.26 16.00 -1.71
N LYS A 210 5.52 15.19 -2.46
CA LYS A 210 4.12 15.44 -2.80
C LYS A 210 3.26 14.44 -2.02
N PRO A 211 2.64 14.87 -0.89
CA PRO A 211 1.76 13.99 -0.12
C PRO A 211 0.51 13.65 -0.93
N THR A 212 -0.08 12.49 -0.66
CA THR A 212 -1.46 12.20 -1.08
C THR A 212 -2.47 12.79 -0.10
N ASN A 213 -3.74 12.76 -0.47
CA ASN A 213 -4.86 13.24 0.32
C ASN A 213 -6.01 12.22 0.29
N THR A 214 -6.98 12.43 1.18
CA THR A 214 -8.19 11.62 1.32
C THR A 214 -8.94 11.41 0.00
N ASP A 215 -9.08 12.43 -0.84
CA ASP A 215 -9.84 12.36 -2.09
C ASP A 215 -9.16 11.43 -3.10
N GLU A 216 -7.85 11.56 -3.26
CA GLU A 216 -7.07 10.71 -4.17
C GLU A 216 -7.02 9.26 -3.69
N LEU A 217 -6.80 9.01 -2.39
CA LEU A 217 -6.85 7.65 -1.85
C LEU A 217 -8.24 7.02 -1.97
N ALA A 218 -9.31 7.80 -1.77
CA ALA A 218 -10.67 7.33 -1.95
C ALA A 218 -10.92 6.89 -3.41
N ILE A 219 -10.40 7.65 -4.40
CA ILE A 219 -10.45 7.25 -5.81
C ILE A 219 -9.70 5.93 -6.03
N VAL A 220 -8.49 5.79 -5.50
CA VAL A 220 -7.68 4.59 -5.70
C VAL A 220 -8.36 3.35 -5.10
N LEU A 221 -8.83 3.45 -3.85
CA LEU A 221 -9.48 2.35 -3.15
C LEU A 221 -10.81 1.97 -3.80
N SER A 222 -11.68 2.93 -4.11
CA SER A 222 -12.93 2.64 -4.81
C SER A 222 -12.67 2.01 -6.19
N SER A 223 -11.68 2.52 -6.92
CA SER A 223 -11.30 1.99 -8.24
C SER A 223 -10.72 0.58 -8.16
N LEU A 224 -9.98 0.24 -7.11
CA LEU A 224 -9.50 -1.13 -6.87
C LEU A 224 -10.66 -2.12 -6.70
N TYR A 225 -11.67 -1.76 -5.90
CA TYR A 225 -12.86 -2.59 -5.73
C TYR A 225 -13.73 -2.65 -6.99
N GLN A 226 -13.85 -1.55 -7.73
CA GLN A 226 -14.52 -1.55 -9.04
C GLN A 226 -13.82 -2.45 -10.05
N TRP A 227 -12.48 -2.38 -10.14
CA TRP A 227 -11.66 -3.27 -10.96
C TRP A 227 -11.86 -4.75 -10.58
N LYS A 228 -11.83 -5.07 -9.28
CA LYS A 228 -12.08 -6.44 -8.77
C LYS A 228 -13.46 -6.93 -9.19
N ASN A 229 -14.49 -6.09 -9.00
CA ASN A 229 -15.89 -6.42 -9.28
C ASN A 229 -16.12 -6.72 -10.77
N VAL A 230 -15.61 -5.88 -11.68
CA VAL A 230 -15.76 -6.12 -13.12
C VAL A 230 -14.95 -7.32 -13.61
N TRP A 231 -13.78 -7.59 -12.98
CA TRP A 231 -13.03 -8.81 -13.24
C TRP A 231 -13.81 -10.06 -12.80
N GLN A 232 -14.40 -10.03 -11.60
CA GLN A 232 -15.22 -11.13 -11.09
C GLN A 232 -16.44 -11.40 -11.98
N LYS A 233 -17.08 -10.33 -12.50
CA LYS A 233 -18.23 -10.40 -13.42
C LYS A 233 -17.85 -10.72 -14.88
N SER A 234 -16.57 -10.87 -15.19
CA SER A 234 -16.08 -11.13 -16.56
C SER A 234 -16.46 -10.03 -17.57
N ASP A 235 -16.61 -8.78 -17.13
CA ASP A 235 -16.80 -7.65 -18.03
C ASP A 235 -15.44 -7.21 -18.58
N LEU A 236 -15.07 -7.76 -19.73
CA LEU A 236 -13.77 -7.54 -20.36
C LEU A 236 -13.55 -6.07 -20.74
N GLN A 237 -14.58 -5.41 -21.29
CA GLN A 237 -14.43 -4.05 -21.80
C GLN A 237 -14.17 -3.08 -20.66
N THR A 238 -14.97 -3.15 -19.59
CA THR A 238 -14.79 -2.29 -18.43
C THR A 238 -13.50 -2.64 -17.69
N TYR A 239 -13.16 -3.94 -17.55
CA TYR A 239 -11.89 -4.38 -16.96
C TYR A 239 -10.68 -3.77 -17.68
N LEU A 240 -10.63 -3.86 -19.01
CA LEU A 240 -9.52 -3.31 -19.79
C LEU A 240 -9.44 -1.79 -19.72
N SER A 241 -10.55 -1.10 -19.45
CA SER A 241 -10.57 0.36 -19.31
C SER A 241 -9.81 0.89 -18.09
N PHE A 242 -9.51 0.03 -17.10
CA PHE A 242 -8.66 0.38 -15.96
C PHE A 242 -7.17 0.44 -16.31
N TYR A 243 -6.76 -0.05 -17.48
CA TYR A 243 -5.35 -0.10 -17.87
C TYR A 243 -4.98 1.10 -18.74
N ASP A 244 -3.74 1.57 -18.61
CA ASP A 244 -3.19 2.58 -19.51
C ASP A 244 -2.77 1.91 -20.82
N GLU A 245 -3.44 2.22 -21.92
CA GLU A 245 -3.20 1.53 -23.19
C GLU A 245 -1.80 1.79 -23.78
N GLN A 246 -1.19 2.92 -23.43
CA GLN A 246 0.09 3.37 -24.00
C GLN A 246 1.26 2.95 -23.12
N ASN A 247 1.10 3.07 -21.80
CA ASN A 247 2.18 2.93 -20.83
C ASN A 247 2.13 1.63 -20.04
N PHE A 248 1.09 0.79 -20.20
CA PHE A 248 1.02 -0.47 -19.47
C PHE A 248 2.02 -1.51 -19.98
N TYR A 249 2.84 -2.00 -19.06
CA TYR A 249 3.71 -3.15 -19.25
C TYR A 249 3.74 -4.02 -18.00
N ARG A 250 3.71 -5.33 -18.18
CA ARG A 250 4.00 -6.28 -17.09
C ARG A 250 5.51 -6.45 -16.90
N PRO A 251 5.97 -6.93 -15.73
CA PRO A 251 7.40 -7.18 -15.48
C PRO A 251 8.07 -8.18 -16.43
N ASP A 252 7.28 -9.04 -17.08
CA ASP A 252 7.73 -9.99 -18.10
C ASP A 252 7.85 -9.36 -19.51
N GLY A 253 7.56 -8.05 -19.64
CA GLY A 253 7.61 -7.31 -20.90
C GLY A 253 6.31 -7.35 -21.72
N MET A 254 5.25 -8.01 -21.24
CA MET A 254 3.96 -8.03 -21.92
C MET A 254 3.35 -6.63 -21.96
N SER A 255 3.15 -6.09 -23.18
CA SER A 255 2.48 -4.81 -23.42
C SER A 255 0.95 -4.91 -23.28
N PHE A 256 0.27 -3.77 -23.22
CA PHE A 256 -1.20 -3.72 -23.20
C PHE A 256 -1.85 -4.50 -24.33
N LYS A 257 -1.34 -4.39 -25.57
CA LYS A 257 -1.91 -5.10 -26.73
C LYS A 257 -1.89 -6.62 -26.53
N ALA A 258 -0.76 -7.17 -26.08
CA ALA A 258 -0.62 -8.60 -25.82
C ALA A 258 -1.45 -9.05 -24.61
N PHE A 259 -1.49 -8.23 -23.55
CA PHE A 259 -2.29 -8.45 -22.36
C PHE A 259 -3.79 -8.48 -22.67
N LYS A 260 -4.28 -7.52 -23.45
CA LYS A 260 -5.66 -7.44 -23.93
C LYS A 260 -6.07 -8.70 -24.67
N GLU A 261 -5.24 -9.17 -25.60
CA GLU A 261 -5.52 -10.40 -26.35
C GLU A 261 -5.52 -11.63 -25.44
N HIS A 262 -4.55 -11.74 -24.54
CA HIS A 262 -4.51 -12.80 -23.55
C HIS A 262 -5.78 -12.83 -22.68
N LYS A 263 -6.19 -11.66 -22.15
CA LYS A 263 -7.40 -11.55 -21.32
C LYS A 263 -8.68 -11.80 -22.11
N ARG A 264 -8.74 -11.44 -23.39
CA ARG A 264 -9.85 -11.79 -24.30
C ARG A 264 -10.07 -13.31 -24.35
N LEU A 265 -8.99 -14.07 -24.50
CA LEU A 265 -9.05 -15.54 -24.51
C LEU A 265 -9.47 -16.12 -23.16
N ILE A 266 -8.98 -15.55 -22.05
CA ILE A 266 -9.36 -16.00 -20.70
C ILE A 266 -10.84 -15.70 -20.41
N PHE A 267 -11.34 -14.52 -20.75
CA PHE A 267 -12.72 -14.11 -20.48
C PHE A 267 -13.71 -14.87 -21.38
N ALA A 268 -13.31 -15.23 -22.62
CA ALA A 268 -14.12 -16.03 -23.53
C ALA A 268 -14.45 -17.44 -22.99
N LYS A 269 -13.72 -17.95 -22.00
CA LYS A 269 -14.05 -19.21 -21.32
C LYS A 269 -15.34 -19.15 -20.50
N ASN A 270 -15.83 -17.94 -20.22
CA ASN A 270 -17.04 -17.69 -19.43
C ASN A 270 -17.05 -18.41 -18.06
N GLU A 271 -15.87 -18.53 -17.44
CA GLU A 271 -15.75 -19.10 -16.10
C GLU A 271 -16.33 -18.14 -15.07
N SER A 272 -17.13 -18.67 -14.14
CA SER A 272 -17.48 -17.94 -12.92
C SER A 272 -16.25 -17.80 -12.03
N LYS A 273 -16.12 -16.65 -11.37
CA LYS A 273 -14.94 -16.30 -10.57
C LYS A 273 -15.36 -15.89 -9.17
N SER A 274 -14.51 -16.20 -8.20
CA SER A 274 -14.56 -15.66 -6.85
C SER A 274 -13.20 -15.05 -6.57
N ILE A 275 -13.18 -13.76 -6.23
CA ILE A 275 -11.96 -12.97 -6.03
C ILE A 275 -12.10 -12.24 -4.70
N HIS A 276 -11.32 -12.70 -3.72
CA HIS A 276 -11.20 -12.07 -2.42
C HIS A 276 -9.85 -11.38 -2.31
N ILE A 277 -9.84 -10.13 -1.83
CA ILE A 277 -8.63 -9.35 -1.58
C ILE A 277 -8.57 -8.96 -0.11
N SER A 278 -7.37 -8.96 0.46
CA SER A 278 -7.11 -8.65 1.87
C SER A 278 -5.72 -8.04 2.03
N HIS A 279 -5.43 -7.46 3.20
CA HIS A 279 -4.11 -6.89 3.49
C HIS A 279 -3.71 -5.82 2.48
N ILE A 280 -4.66 -4.93 2.18
CA ILE A 280 -4.51 -3.87 1.18
C ILE A 280 -3.61 -2.77 1.74
N ASN A 281 -2.55 -2.47 1.01
CA ASN A 281 -1.65 -1.36 1.26
C ASN A 281 -1.53 -0.53 -0.01
N VAL A 282 -1.96 0.71 0.06
CA VAL A 282 -1.83 1.73 -1.00
C VAL A 282 -0.79 2.73 -0.53
N SER A 283 0.43 2.67 -1.06
CA SER A 283 1.43 3.70 -0.79
C SER A 283 1.50 4.68 -1.95
N ILE A 284 1.86 5.93 -1.68
CA ILE A 284 2.33 6.81 -2.76
C ILE A 284 3.54 6.18 -3.46
N TYR A 285 3.74 6.56 -4.72
CA TYR A 285 4.90 6.18 -5.51
C TYR A 285 5.58 7.43 -6.08
N PRO A 286 6.57 8.00 -5.37
CA PRO A 286 7.35 9.09 -5.90
C PRO A 286 7.95 8.74 -7.27
N ASN A 287 7.97 9.70 -8.18
CA ASN A 287 8.41 9.51 -9.57
C ASN A 287 8.98 10.82 -10.14
N GLU A 288 9.81 10.71 -11.17
CA GLU A 288 10.51 11.85 -11.80
C GLU A 288 9.53 12.84 -12.48
N GLU A 289 8.34 12.37 -12.87
CA GLU A 289 7.31 13.17 -13.54
C GLU A 289 6.37 13.88 -12.54
N HIS A 290 6.55 13.66 -11.23
CA HIS A 290 5.68 14.16 -10.15
C HIS A 290 4.17 13.88 -10.35
N ARG A 291 3.86 12.80 -11.07
CA ARG A 291 2.50 12.29 -11.28
C ARG A 291 1.93 11.72 -10.00
N ASN A 292 0.61 11.72 -9.88
CA ASN A 292 -0.11 11.11 -8.77
C ASN A 292 -0.11 9.59 -8.95
N MET A 293 1.00 8.97 -8.59
CA MET A 293 1.22 7.53 -8.72
C MET A 293 1.16 6.83 -7.38
N TYR A 294 0.66 5.60 -7.40
CA TYR A 294 0.44 4.77 -6.23
C TYR A 294 0.90 3.35 -6.51
N ARG A 295 1.43 2.70 -5.48
CA ARG A 295 1.62 1.26 -5.43
C ARG A 295 0.52 0.67 -4.57
N ILE A 296 -0.22 -0.28 -5.12
CA ILE A 296 -1.24 -1.06 -4.43
C ILE A 296 -0.72 -2.48 -4.25
N SER A 297 -0.66 -2.96 -3.02
CA SER A 297 -0.21 -4.29 -2.67
C SER A 297 -1.26 -4.99 -1.82
N PHE A 298 -1.62 -6.22 -2.13
CA PHE A 298 -2.65 -6.98 -1.41
C PHE A 298 -2.47 -8.49 -1.58
N MET A 299 -3.04 -9.26 -0.66
CA MET A 299 -3.19 -10.70 -0.80
C MET A 299 -4.48 -11.01 -1.57
N GLN A 300 -4.40 -11.91 -2.54
CA GLN A 300 -5.52 -12.33 -3.38
C GLN A 300 -5.78 -13.83 -3.22
N ASP A 301 -7.01 -14.23 -2.91
CA ASP A 301 -7.54 -15.58 -3.10
C ASP A 301 -8.45 -15.57 -4.35
N TYR A 302 -8.03 -16.29 -5.40
CA TYR A 302 -8.74 -16.39 -6.67
C TYR A 302 -9.17 -17.82 -6.92
N LYS A 303 -10.44 -17.99 -7.27
CA LYS A 303 -11.02 -19.28 -7.69
C LYS A 303 -11.82 -19.08 -8.96
N ALA A 304 -11.62 -19.95 -9.94
CA ALA A 304 -12.40 -20.03 -11.15
C ALA A 304 -13.14 -21.37 -11.23
N PHE A 305 -14.35 -21.34 -11.77
CA PHE A 305 -15.18 -22.51 -11.94
C PHE A 305 -15.76 -22.53 -13.35
N LEU A 306 -15.65 -23.68 -14.02
CA LEU A 306 -16.26 -23.96 -15.31
C LEU A 306 -17.38 -24.98 -15.11
N ASN A 307 -18.61 -24.61 -15.50
CA ASN A 307 -19.81 -25.45 -15.31
C ASN A 307 -20.00 -25.92 -13.86
N GLY A 308 -19.73 -25.03 -12.90
CA GLY A 308 -19.85 -25.30 -11.46
C GLY A 308 -18.71 -26.14 -10.85
N LYS A 309 -17.70 -26.54 -11.64
CA LYS A 309 -16.54 -27.31 -11.15
C LYS A 309 -15.30 -26.43 -11.06
N PRO A 310 -14.47 -26.54 -10.01
CA PRO A 310 -13.22 -25.80 -9.92
C PRO A 310 -12.32 -26.07 -11.13
N SER A 311 -11.90 -25.01 -11.83
CA SER A 311 -10.99 -25.10 -12.98
C SER A 311 -9.60 -24.54 -12.68
N PHE A 312 -9.52 -23.56 -11.76
CA PHE A 312 -8.26 -22.97 -11.34
C PHE A 312 -8.40 -22.33 -9.95
N ASN A 313 -7.34 -22.37 -9.16
CA ASN A 313 -7.21 -21.60 -7.93
C ASN A 313 -5.81 -21.02 -7.79
N SER A 314 -5.70 -19.89 -7.11
CA SER A 314 -4.41 -19.34 -6.69
C SER A 314 -4.56 -18.46 -5.45
N ASN A 315 -3.56 -18.49 -4.59
CA ASN A 315 -3.40 -17.56 -3.48
C ASN A 315 -2.02 -16.90 -3.58
N GLY A 316 -1.96 -15.58 -3.47
CA GLY A 316 -0.67 -14.89 -3.45
C GLY A 316 -0.76 -13.38 -3.38
N LYS A 317 0.40 -12.77 -3.20
CA LYS A 317 0.58 -11.32 -3.22
C LYS A 317 0.42 -10.79 -4.64
N LYS A 318 -0.36 -9.72 -4.78
CA LYS A 318 -0.53 -8.90 -5.98
C LYS A 318 0.12 -7.55 -5.75
N ASP A 319 0.81 -7.06 -6.77
CA ASP A 319 1.31 -5.67 -6.79
C ASP A 319 0.82 -4.98 -8.06
N MET A 320 0.22 -3.81 -7.90
CA MET A 320 -0.26 -2.95 -8.98
C MET A 320 0.31 -1.55 -8.84
N TYR A 321 0.67 -0.94 -9.96
CA TYR A 321 1.18 0.42 -10.00
C TYR A 321 0.24 1.22 -10.87
N VAL A 322 -0.32 2.26 -10.27
CA VAL A 322 -1.39 3.04 -10.88
C VAL A 322 -1.03 4.51 -10.88
N VAL A 323 -1.65 5.24 -11.79
CA VAL A 323 -1.69 6.70 -11.81
C VAL A 323 -3.14 7.15 -11.69
N VAL A 324 -3.35 8.28 -11.00
CA VAL A 324 -4.64 8.96 -10.95
C VAL A 324 -4.57 10.23 -11.80
N GLU A 325 -5.35 10.27 -12.88
CA GLU A 325 -5.43 11.41 -13.80
C GLU A 325 -6.88 11.73 -14.12
N ASN A 326 -7.25 13.01 -14.03
CA ASN A 326 -8.62 13.48 -14.28
C ASN A 326 -9.68 12.69 -13.49
N GLY A 327 -9.39 12.39 -12.23
CA GLY A 327 -10.27 11.63 -11.33
C GLY A 327 -10.39 10.14 -11.65
N LYS A 328 -9.54 9.58 -12.52
CA LYS A 328 -9.58 8.17 -12.93
C LYS A 328 -8.27 7.47 -12.63
N MET A 329 -8.36 6.27 -12.06
CA MET A 329 -7.23 5.37 -11.87
C MET A 329 -6.89 4.64 -13.18
N LYS A 330 -5.61 4.59 -13.54
CA LYS A 330 -5.08 3.81 -14.66
C LYS A 330 -3.90 2.95 -14.22
N ILE A 331 -3.92 1.67 -14.57
CA ILE A 331 -2.90 0.68 -14.22
C ILE A 331 -1.77 0.75 -15.23
N LEU A 332 -0.55 0.97 -14.74
CA LEU A 332 0.70 1.01 -15.51
C LEU A 332 1.46 -0.32 -15.46
N SER A 333 1.31 -1.08 -14.38
CA SER A 333 1.89 -2.42 -14.28
C SER A 333 1.15 -3.27 -13.25
N GLU A 334 1.08 -4.57 -13.49
CA GLU A 334 0.57 -5.55 -12.53
C GLU A 334 1.39 -6.84 -12.52
N ARG A 335 1.45 -7.49 -11.36
CA ARG A 335 1.89 -8.87 -11.19
C ARG A 335 0.93 -9.61 -10.28
#